data_AF-A0A8S3BU24-F1
#
_entry.id   AF-A0A8S3BU24-F1
#
_cell.length_a   1.000
_cell.length_b   1.000
_cell.length_c   1.000
_cell.angle_alpha   90.00
_cell.angle_beta   90.00
_cell.angle_gamma   90.00
#
_symmetry.space_group_name_H-M   'P 1'
#
loop_
_entity.id
_entity.type
_entity.pdbx_description
1 polymer ?
#
loop_
_entity_poly.entity_id
_entity_poly.type
_entity_poly.pdbx_seq_one_letter_code
_entity_poly.pdbx_strand_id
1 'polypeptide(L)' 'MEWDRVDNRAEVSLYQHLNRTLRQPDRSELRPWFDYLKLFLTALAKLPPTPVGVSWRGVHEDQSG' A
#
# COMPACT_ATOMS: atom_id res chain seq x y z
N MET A 1 -1.89 15.86 -6.01
CA MET A 1 -0.95 16.13 -4.90
C MET A 1 0.40 16.45 -5.52
N GLU A 2 1.14 17.38 -4.94
CA GLU A 2 2.34 18.01 -5.55
C GLU A 2 3.54 17.05 -5.76
N TRP A 3 3.43 15.80 -5.29
CA TRP A 3 4.43 14.75 -5.50
C TRP A 3 4.43 14.09 -6.88
N ASP A 4 3.42 14.33 -7.72
CA ASP A 4 3.40 13.80 -9.11
C ASP A 4 4.36 14.58 -10.06
N ARG A 5 5.09 15.60 -9.58
CA ARG A 5 5.95 16.46 -10.43
C ARG A 5 7.46 16.29 -10.23
N VAL A 6 7.91 15.37 -9.36
CA VAL A 6 9.34 15.11 -9.16
C VAL A 6 9.72 13.78 -9.81
N ASP A 7 10.35 13.92 -10.97
CA ASP A 7 11.17 12.93 -11.70
C ASP A 7 10.49 11.78 -12.45
N ASN A 8 10.50 11.93 -13.78
CA ASN A 8 9.90 11.05 -14.79
C ASN A 8 10.78 9.81 -15.11
N ARG A 9 11.33 9.13 -14.09
CA ARG A 9 12.05 7.83 -14.24
C ARG A 9 12.00 6.87 -13.03
N ALA A 10 11.39 7.24 -11.90
CA ALA A 10 11.22 6.29 -10.80
C ALA A 10 9.99 5.42 -11.11
N GLU A 11 10.23 4.18 -11.56
CA GLU A 11 9.14 3.20 -11.68
C GLU A 11 8.37 3.10 -10.36
N VAL A 12 7.06 3.35 -10.41
CA VAL A 12 6.20 3.20 -9.23
C VAL A 12 6.24 1.74 -8.81
N SER A 13 6.76 1.47 -7.61
CA SER A 13 6.82 0.10 -7.11
C SER A 13 5.42 -0.50 -6.97
N LEU A 14 5.32 -1.82 -7.09
CA LEU A 14 4.05 -2.54 -6.96
C LEU A 14 3.31 -2.17 -5.67
N TYR A 15 4.02 -2.08 -4.54
CA TYR A 15 3.43 -1.70 -3.26
C TYR A 15 2.91 -0.25 -3.26
N GLN A 16 3.62 0.70 -3.87
CA GLN A 16 3.15 2.08 -3.98
C GLN A 16 1.88 2.16 -4.83
N HIS A 17 1.86 1.48 -5.98
CA HIS A 17 0.70 1.46 -6.87
C HIS A 17 -0.50 0.82 -6.18
N LEU A 18 -0.34 -0.39 -5.64
CA LEU A 18 -1.42 -1.10 -4.98
C LEU A 18 -1.97 -0.32 -3.78
N ASN A 19 -1.12 0.26 -2.94
CA ASN A 19 -1.59 1.07 -1.81
C ASN A 19 -2.34 2.32 -2.25
N ARG A 20 -1.92 2.95 -3.37
CA ARG A 20 -2.68 4.06 -3.95
C ARG A 20 -4.06 3.59 -4.36
N THR A 21 -4.16 2.48 -5.09
CA THR A 21 -5.44 1.90 -5.53
C THR A 21 -6.33 1.50 -4.34
N LEU A 22 -5.77 0.89 -3.29
CA LEU A 22 -6.50 0.54 -2.06
C LEU A 22 -7.11 1.76 -1.35
N ARG A 23 -6.45 2.91 -1.46
CA ARG A 23 -6.90 4.18 -0.86
C ARG A 23 -7.87 4.97 -1.76
N GLN A 24 -8.04 4.61 -3.04
CA GLN A 24 -8.99 5.29 -3.92
C GLN A 24 -10.44 4.99 -3.49
N PRO A 25 -11.34 5.97 -3.60
CA PRO A 25 -12.75 5.79 -3.27
C PRO A 25 -13.46 4.88 -4.28
N ASP A 26 -13.07 4.92 -5.56
CA ASP A 26 -13.61 4.00 -6.55
C ASP A 26 -13.03 2.59 -6.35
N ARG A 27 -13.92 1.65 -5.99
CA ARG A 27 -13.57 0.25 -5.78
C ARG A 27 -13.47 -0.55 -7.07
N SER A 28 -13.93 0.00 -8.20
CA SER A 28 -13.81 -0.64 -9.51
C SER A 28 -12.34 -0.82 -9.91
N GLU A 29 -11.48 0.13 -9.51
CA GLU A 29 -10.04 0.10 -9.75
C GLU A 29 -9.31 -1.06 -9.05
N LEU A 30 -9.94 -1.69 -8.04
CA LEU A 30 -9.35 -2.84 -7.34
C LEU A 30 -9.52 -4.17 -8.08
N ARG A 31 -10.42 -4.26 -9.07
CA ARG A 31 -10.69 -5.53 -9.77
C ARG A 31 -9.44 -6.19 -10.36
N PRO A 32 -8.50 -5.46 -11.00
CA PRO A 32 -7.27 -6.07 -11.53
C PRO A 32 -6.37 -6.66 -10.45
N TRP A 33 -6.53 -6.26 -9.19
CA TRP A 33 -5.70 -6.68 -8.07
C TRP A 33 -6.23 -7.91 -7.33
N PHE A 34 -7.41 -8.43 -7.67
CA PHE A 34 -8.07 -9.47 -6.87
C PHE A 34 -7.25 -10.77 -6.76
N ASP A 35 -6.66 -11.24 -7.84
CA ASP A 35 -5.83 -12.45 -7.81
C ASP A 35 -4.57 -12.24 -6.97
N TYR A 36 -3.93 -11.08 -7.10
CA TYR A 36 -2.79 -10.71 -6.27
C TYR A 36 -3.17 -10.59 -4.79
N LEU A 37 -4.28 -9.91 -4.47
CA LEU A 37 -4.75 -9.75 -3.10
C LEU A 37 -5.12 -11.10 -2.47
N LYS A 38 -5.75 -12.00 -3.24
CA LYS A 38 -6.02 -13.36 -2.80
C LYS A 38 -4.72 -14.08 -2.45
N LEU A 39 -3.72 -14.03 -3.32
CA LEU A 39 -2.40 -14.63 -3.06
C LEU A 39 -1.73 -14.02 -1.82
N PHE A 40 -1.67 -12.69 -1.77
CA PHE A 40 -1.00 -11.94 -0.71
C PHE A 40 -1.62 -12.18 0.67
N LEU A 41 -2.95 -12.07 0.77
CA LEU A 41 -3.67 -12.30 2.02
C LEU A 41 -3.60 -13.78 2.46
N THR A 42 -3.63 -14.71 1.50
CA THR A 42 -3.45 -16.14 1.80
C THR A 42 -2.03 -16.43 2.31
N ALA A 43 -1.02 -15.79 1.73
CA ALA A 43 0.36 -15.92 2.21
C ALA A 43 0.53 -15.30 3.61
N LEU A 44 -0.06 -14.13 3.85
CA LEU A 44 -0.03 -13.45 5.15
C LEU A 44 -0.62 -14.33 6.26
N ALA A 45 -1.73 -15.03 5.99
CA ALA A 45 -2.35 -15.94 6.94
C ALA A 45 -1.51 -17.17 7.28
N LYS A 46 -0.53 -17.53 6.45
CA LYS A 46 0.40 -18.65 6.68
C LYS A 46 1.66 -18.22 7.44
N LEU A 47 1.93 -16.93 7.59
CA LEU A 47 3.09 -16.45 8.32
C LEU A 47 2.91 -16.68 9.82
N PRO A 48 3.99 -17.02 10.55
CA PRO A 48 3.92 -17.10 12.00
C PRO A 48 3.51 -15.73 12.56
N PRO A 49 2.65 -15.70 13.60
CA PRO A 49 2.25 -14.44 14.21
C PRO A 49 3.48 -13.70 14.73
N THR A 50 3.52 -12.39 14.46
CA THR A 50 4.58 -11.52 14.98
C THR A 50 4.58 -11.57 16.51
N PRO A 51 5.74 -11.64 17.17
CA PRO A 51 5.81 -11.61 18.63
C PRO A 51 5.08 -10.39 19.18
N VAL A 52 4.38 -10.59 20.30
CA VAL A 52 3.72 -9.49 21.03
C VAL A 52 4.80 -8.51 21.47
N GLY A 53 4.80 -7.30 20.89
CA GLY A 53 5.85 -6.30 21.10
C GLY A 53 5.52 -4.97 20.42
N VAL A 54 6.34 -3.96 20.68
CA VAL A 54 6.13 -2.61 20.13
C VAL A 54 6.65 -2.56 18.69
N SER A 55 5.77 -2.19 17.75
CA SER A 55 6.13 -1.88 16.36
C SER A 55 6.14 -0.37 16.12
N TRP A 56 7.12 0.13 15.38
CA TRP A 56 7.25 1.54 15.03
C TRP A 56 6.93 1.77 13.54
N ARG A 57 6.18 2.83 13.24
CA ARG A 57 5.89 3.27 11.87
C ARG A 57 6.10 4.78 11.77
N GLY A 58 7.17 5.20 11.10
CA GLY A 58 7.36 6.60 10.73
C GLY A 58 6.40 6.98 9.60
N VAL A 59 5.65 8.07 9.76
CA VAL A 59 4.74 8.61 8.75
C VAL A 59 5.03 10.09 8.58
N HIS A 60 5.11 10.53 7.33
CA HIS A 60 5.14 11.95 7.00
C HIS A 60 3.68 12.42 6.87
N GLU A 61 3.11 12.89 7.96
CA GLU A 61 1.76 13.46 8.00
C GLU A 61 1.86 14.99 7.99
N ASP A 62 1.09 15.64 7.13
CA ASP A 62 0.99 17.10 7.12
C ASP A 62 0.19 17.52 8.36
N GLN A 63 0.80 18.28 9.28
CA GLN A 63 0.16 18.70 10.53
C GLN A 63 -0.74 19.94 10.37
N SER A 64 -1.15 20.28 9.15
CA SER A 64 -2.05 21.38 8.90
C SER A 64 -3.48 20.97 9.25
N GLY A 65 -3.81 21.04 10.54
CA GLY A 65 -5.17 21.02 11.09
C GLY A 65 -5.66 22.42 11.39
#